data_AF-A0A816FT86-F1
#
_entry.id   AF-A0A816FT86-F1
#
_cell.length_a   1.000
_cell.length_b   1.000
_cell.length_c   1.000
_cell.angle_alpha   90.00
_cell.angle_beta   90.00
_cell.angle_gamma   90.00
#
_symmetry.space_group_name_H-M   'P 1'
#
loop_
_entity.id
_entity.type
_entity.pdbx_description
1 polymer ?
#
loop_
_entity_poly.entity_id
_entity_poly.type
_entity_poly.pdbx_seq_one_letter_code
_entity_poly.pdbx_strand_id
1 'polypeptide(L)'
;MIGSNVTKNRISHSFGRFFNLESITRLSTLHEDSQEDSQETSHEQCLLDISEYDIIEDSNEKHITRKSLVDTADLLHEKFAFLTGGTSEDCPILTFPDNPFNELTEDKYKRLVTYLTQVPSESQRQSGFIIIIDRRSDRWLTVNSILMYIESYFPFPIKCIYLLRPSSWVQRTLSQLIMFTAKSSAYPLITCQSLAELHEYICPNQLSKDLGGSIDFHLSDWIEQRATIEKLTQSIREFHDTISTFIKHCDQITFPNSVDLTQKILIQHLTQKNELEHELQRIQ
;
A
#
# COMPACT_ATOMS: atom_id res chain seq x y z
N MET A 1 -15.19 -41.69 -27.81
CA MET A 1 -13.79 -41.76 -27.35
C MET A 1 -13.06 -40.55 -27.91
N ILE A 2 -12.32 -39.86 -27.02
CA ILE A 2 -11.30 -38.83 -27.28
C ILE A 2 -11.89 -37.50 -27.78
N GLY A 3 -11.67 -36.35 -27.16
CA GLY A 3 -10.82 -35.99 -26.03
C GLY A 3 -10.69 -34.46 -26.05
N SER A 4 -11.18 -33.81 -25.00
CA SER A 4 -11.14 -32.35 -24.82
C SER A 4 -9.70 -31.92 -24.55
N ASN A 5 -9.19 -30.91 -25.25
CA ASN A 5 -7.94 -30.23 -24.89
C ASN A 5 -8.05 -28.70 -25.00
N VAL A 6 -8.06 -28.07 -23.82
CA VAL A 6 -7.22 -26.95 -23.36
C VAL A 6 -7.01 -25.74 -24.28
N THR A 7 -7.53 -24.60 -23.84
CA THR A 7 -6.85 -23.30 -23.90
C THR A 7 -6.96 -22.57 -22.56
N LYS A 8 -6.06 -22.89 -21.62
CA LYS A 8 -5.66 -21.97 -20.56
C LYS A 8 -4.58 -21.06 -21.15
N ASN A 9 -4.83 -19.77 -21.31
CA ASN A 9 -3.79 -18.78 -21.09
C ASN A 9 -4.29 -17.32 -21.07
N ARG A 10 -3.61 -16.56 -20.20
CA ARG A 10 -3.29 -15.13 -20.29
C ARG A 10 -4.08 -14.14 -19.42
N ILE A 11 -3.88 -14.27 -18.10
CA ILE A 11 -4.05 -13.20 -17.10
C ILE A 11 -2.78 -13.16 -16.25
N SER A 12 -1.69 -12.55 -16.73
CA SER A 12 -0.44 -12.45 -15.94
C SER A 12 0.54 -11.35 -16.40
N HIS A 13 0.09 -10.11 -16.61
CA HIS A 13 1.05 -9.04 -16.94
C HIS A 13 0.92 -7.71 -16.17
N SER A 14 -0.03 -7.57 -15.22
CA SER A 14 -0.09 -6.37 -14.36
C SER A 14 0.19 -6.62 -12.87
N PHE A 15 0.27 -7.87 -12.42
CA PHE A 15 0.47 -8.19 -11.00
C PHE A 15 1.92 -7.94 -10.50
N GLY A 16 2.90 -8.11 -11.37
CA GLY A 16 4.30 -8.33 -10.98
C GLY A 16 5.12 -7.12 -10.55
N ARG A 17 4.55 -5.92 -10.39
CA ARG A 17 5.33 -4.74 -9.93
C ARG A 17 5.12 -4.35 -8.47
N PHE A 18 4.11 -4.92 -7.80
CA PHE A 18 3.96 -4.80 -6.35
C PHE A 18 3.81 -6.17 -5.66
N PHE A 19 3.51 -7.24 -6.40
CA PHE A 19 3.40 -8.59 -5.85
C PHE A 19 3.86 -9.65 -6.86
N ASN A 20 4.93 -10.38 -6.55
CA ASN A 20 5.38 -11.52 -7.35
C ASN A 20 4.46 -12.73 -7.10
N LEU A 21 3.44 -12.91 -7.95
CA LEU A 21 2.48 -14.03 -7.88
C LEU A 21 3.09 -15.42 -8.11
N GLU A 22 4.30 -15.53 -8.68
CA GLU A 22 4.95 -16.84 -8.85
C GLU A 22 5.35 -17.45 -7.49
N SER A 23 5.59 -16.62 -6.48
CA SER A 23 5.94 -17.05 -5.12
C SER A 23 4.78 -17.74 -4.40
N ILE A 24 3.55 -17.30 -4.64
CA ILE A 24 2.35 -17.85 -3.98
C ILE A 24 2.01 -19.25 -4.52
N THR A 25 2.28 -19.50 -5.80
CA THR A 25 1.99 -20.80 -6.45
C THR A 25 2.99 -21.89 -6.02
N ARG A 26 4.19 -21.51 -5.56
CA ARG A 26 5.19 -22.46 -5.02
C ARG A 26 4.85 -22.94 -3.60
N LEU A 27 4.10 -22.18 -2.81
CA LEU A 27 3.68 -22.58 -1.46
C LEU A 27 2.61 -23.68 -1.45
N SER A 28 1.81 -23.83 -2.52
CA SER A 28 0.81 -24.89 -2.61
C SER A 28 1.36 -26.22 -3.16
N THR A 29 2.59 -26.22 -3.69
CA THR A 29 3.17 -27.37 -4.40
C THR A 29 4.35 -28.03 -3.67
N LEU A 30 4.70 -27.59 -2.46
CA LEU A 30 5.83 -28.13 -1.70
C LEU A 30 5.40 -28.92 -0.44
N HIS A 31 4.41 -29.82 -0.58
CA HIS A 31 4.20 -30.88 0.43
C HIS A 31 4.72 -32.26 -0.02
N GLU A 32 5.27 -32.40 -1.23
CA GLU A 32 5.85 -33.66 -1.68
C GLU A 32 7.11 -33.35 -2.50
N ASP A 33 8.25 -33.28 -1.82
CA ASP A 33 9.45 -34.06 -2.13
C ASP A 33 10.69 -33.41 -1.51
N SER A 34 11.43 -34.27 -0.82
CA SER A 34 12.66 -33.98 -0.11
C SER A 34 13.83 -34.04 -1.07
N GLN A 35 14.63 -32.98 -1.14
CA GLN A 35 16.08 -33.06 -1.38
C GLN A 35 16.76 -31.71 -1.12
N GLU A 36 17.71 -31.75 -0.20
CA GLU A 36 18.70 -30.70 0.09
C GLU A 36 19.56 -30.45 -1.16
N ASP A 37 19.68 -29.18 -1.58
CA ASP A 37 21.00 -28.53 -1.66
C ASP A 37 20.90 -27.07 -2.13
N SER A 38 21.63 -26.22 -1.41
CA SER A 38 22.19 -24.92 -1.87
C SER A 38 21.22 -23.80 -2.28
N GLN A 39 20.63 -23.09 -1.30
CA GLN A 39 20.24 -21.67 -1.47
C GLN A 39 19.86 -20.94 -0.16
N GLU A 40 20.56 -21.18 0.95
CA GLU A 40 20.17 -20.60 2.25
C GLU A 40 20.31 -19.06 2.38
N THR A 41 20.93 -18.36 1.42
CA THR A 41 21.16 -16.90 1.54
C THR A 41 20.06 -16.02 0.92
N SER A 42 19.04 -16.60 0.29
CA SER A 42 17.92 -15.87 -0.35
C SER A 42 16.56 -16.09 0.34
N HIS A 43 16.49 -17.04 1.26
CA HIS A 43 15.25 -17.43 1.94
C HIS A 43 14.89 -16.51 3.12
N GLU A 44 15.88 -15.92 3.80
CA GLU A 44 15.62 -14.96 4.88
C GLU A 44 15.20 -13.58 4.33
N GLN A 45 15.73 -13.17 3.17
CA GLN A 45 15.42 -11.86 2.57
C GLN A 45 13.93 -11.70 2.22
N CYS A 46 13.27 -12.79 1.82
CA CYS A 46 11.88 -12.76 1.38
C CYS A 46 10.86 -12.82 2.53
N LEU A 47 11.27 -13.35 3.70
CA LEU A 47 10.46 -13.28 4.91
C LEU A 47 10.45 -11.84 5.45
N LEU A 48 11.58 -11.13 5.38
CA LEU A 48 11.73 -9.75 5.84
C LEU A 48 10.87 -8.73 5.06
N ASP A 49 10.60 -8.97 3.77
CA ASP A 49 9.76 -8.06 2.95
C ASP A 49 8.26 -8.14 3.30
N ILE A 50 7.81 -9.22 3.94
CA ILE A 50 6.43 -9.36 4.45
C ILE A 50 6.39 -9.12 5.98
N SER A 51 7.52 -9.28 6.69
CA SER A 51 7.53 -9.40 8.15
C SER A 51 8.44 -8.44 8.94
N GLU A 52 8.82 -7.26 8.43
CA GLU A 52 9.49 -6.28 9.32
C GLU A 52 8.91 -4.86 9.29
N TYR A 53 8.42 -4.35 8.14
CA TYR A 53 8.04 -2.94 8.05
C TYR A 53 6.56 -2.59 8.35
N ASP A 54 5.60 -3.49 8.16
CA ASP A 54 4.17 -3.19 8.44
C ASP A 54 3.70 -3.72 9.82
N ILE A 55 4.50 -4.56 10.48
CA ILE A 55 4.17 -5.17 11.79
C ILE A 55 4.95 -4.50 12.94
N ILE A 56 6.10 -3.86 12.66
CA ILE A 56 7.05 -3.36 13.67
C ILE A 56 7.46 -1.89 13.42
N GLU A 57 6.50 -0.96 13.53
CA GLU A 57 6.73 0.45 13.89
C GLU A 57 5.52 0.85 14.75
N ASP A 58 5.50 0.56 16.06
CA ASP A 58 6.23 1.12 17.19
C ASP A 58 5.75 2.53 17.63
N SER A 59 4.92 2.51 18.68
CA SER A 59 4.88 3.32 19.91
C SER A 59 5.29 4.80 19.98
N ASN A 60 5.97 5.44 19.03
CA ASN A 60 6.42 6.83 19.24
C ASN A 60 6.88 7.57 17.97
N GLU A 61 6.05 7.64 16.94
CA GLU A 61 6.25 8.62 15.86
C GLU A 61 4.90 9.18 15.36
N LYS A 62 4.91 10.45 14.95
CA LYS A 62 3.72 11.26 14.65
C LYS A 62 2.68 10.45 13.88
N HIS A 63 1.58 10.12 14.55
CA HIS A 63 0.52 9.26 14.04
C HIS A 63 -0.06 9.83 12.73
N ILE A 64 0.51 9.45 11.58
CA ILE A 64 -0.17 9.59 10.31
C ILE A 64 -1.33 8.61 10.41
N THR A 65 -2.51 9.12 10.76
CA THR A 65 -3.74 8.32 10.78
C THR A 65 -3.93 7.72 9.40
N ARG A 66 -3.64 6.42 9.26
CA ARG A 66 -3.82 5.67 8.02
C ARG A 66 -5.29 5.78 7.62
N LYS A 67 -5.57 6.35 6.45
CA LYS A 67 -6.95 6.47 5.96
C LYS A 67 -7.37 5.10 5.44
N SER A 68 -8.59 4.67 5.77
CA SER A 68 -9.14 3.42 5.27
C SER A 68 -9.63 3.58 3.83
N LEU A 69 -9.51 2.52 3.04
CA LEU A 69 -10.15 2.45 1.72
C LEU A 69 -11.66 2.69 1.82
N VAL A 70 -12.31 2.21 2.88
CA VAL A 70 -13.77 2.36 3.07
C VAL A 70 -14.16 3.84 3.11
N ASP A 71 -13.34 4.69 3.72
CA ASP A 71 -13.59 6.13 3.83
C ASP A 71 -13.27 6.90 2.55
N THR A 72 -12.70 6.26 1.53
CA THR A 72 -12.22 6.92 0.29
C THR A 72 -12.65 6.21 -0.99
N ALA A 73 -13.35 5.08 -0.90
CA ALA A 73 -13.76 4.26 -2.03
C ALA A 73 -14.64 5.03 -3.01
N ASP A 74 -15.55 5.87 -2.51
CA ASP A 74 -16.38 6.78 -3.31
C ASP A 74 -15.52 7.69 -4.20
N LEU A 75 -14.49 8.30 -3.61
CA LEU A 75 -13.56 9.20 -4.31
C LEU A 75 -12.66 8.47 -5.30
N LEU A 76 -12.28 7.23 -4.99
CA LEU A 76 -11.47 6.39 -5.87
C LEU A 76 -12.28 5.94 -7.09
N HIS A 77 -13.54 5.53 -6.90
CA HIS A 77 -14.43 5.17 -8.00
C HIS A 77 -14.71 6.35 -8.95
N GLU A 78 -14.73 7.58 -8.42
CA GLU A 78 -14.83 8.81 -9.19
C GLU A 78 -13.59 9.12 -10.08
N LYS A 79 -12.50 8.33 -9.95
CA LYS A 79 -11.26 8.38 -10.75
C LYS A 79 -10.65 9.78 -10.86
N PHE A 80 -10.64 10.54 -9.76
CA PHE A 80 -10.00 11.87 -9.74
C PHE A 80 -8.47 11.81 -9.81
N ALA A 81 -7.89 10.79 -9.20
CA ALA A 81 -6.47 10.47 -9.24
C ALA A 81 -6.28 8.98 -8.99
N PHE A 82 -5.18 8.42 -9.49
CA PHE A 82 -4.82 7.02 -9.23
C PHE A 82 -3.31 6.80 -9.31
N LEU A 83 -2.89 5.67 -8.73
CA LEU A 83 -1.56 5.11 -8.86
C LEU A 83 -1.67 3.80 -9.64
N THR A 84 -0.93 3.69 -10.74
CA THR A 84 -0.83 2.42 -11.49
C THR A 84 0.23 1.48 -10.94
N GLY A 85 1.10 2.00 -10.06
CA GLY A 85 2.35 1.35 -9.70
C GLY A 85 3.52 1.66 -10.65
N GLY A 86 3.31 2.52 -11.65
CA GLY A 86 4.41 3.06 -12.44
C GLY A 86 5.35 3.92 -11.59
N THR A 87 6.65 3.83 -11.88
CA THR A 87 7.68 4.65 -11.25
C THR A 87 8.58 5.29 -12.30
N SER A 88 9.18 6.43 -11.99
CA SER A 88 10.26 7.02 -12.79
C SER A 88 11.32 7.55 -11.84
N GLU A 89 12.57 7.18 -12.06
CA GLU A 89 13.67 7.45 -11.10
C GLU A 89 13.30 7.01 -9.67
N ASP A 90 12.72 5.80 -9.55
CA ASP A 90 12.21 5.20 -8.30
C ASP A 90 11.08 5.99 -7.60
N CYS A 91 10.65 7.11 -8.17
CA CYS A 91 9.57 7.93 -7.63
C CYS A 91 8.20 7.44 -8.14
N PRO A 92 7.22 7.21 -7.26
CA PRO A 92 5.86 6.82 -7.66
C PRO A 92 5.18 7.89 -8.52
N ILE A 93 4.45 7.44 -9.54
CA ILE A 93 3.72 8.30 -10.49
C ILE A 93 2.25 8.41 -10.09
N LEU A 94 1.85 9.56 -9.56
CA LEU A 94 0.45 9.90 -9.28
C LEU A 94 -0.18 10.60 -10.49
N THR A 95 -1.26 10.03 -11.02
CA THR A 95 -1.93 10.56 -12.22
C THR A 95 -3.29 11.14 -11.88
N PHE A 96 -3.52 12.40 -12.26
CA PHE A 96 -4.83 13.03 -12.35
C PHE A 96 -5.31 12.91 -13.81
N PRO A 97 -6.23 11.99 -14.14
CA PRO A 97 -6.65 11.76 -15.52
C PRO A 97 -7.58 12.83 -16.07
N ASP A 98 -7.76 12.76 -17.38
CA ASP A 98 -8.70 13.57 -18.11
C ASP A 98 -10.14 13.14 -17.78
N ASN A 99 -10.77 13.87 -16.86
CA ASN A 99 -12.16 13.66 -16.44
C ASN A 99 -12.87 15.02 -16.29
N PRO A 100 -13.40 15.58 -17.39
CA PRO A 100 -13.88 16.97 -17.45
C PRO A 100 -15.22 17.20 -16.73
N PHE A 101 -15.95 16.13 -16.43
CA PHE A 101 -17.29 16.22 -15.82
C PHE A 101 -17.26 16.14 -14.29
N ASN A 102 -16.11 15.85 -13.69
CA ASN A 102 -16.01 15.65 -12.26
C ASN A 102 -15.21 16.78 -11.61
N GLU A 103 -15.87 17.55 -10.73
CA GLU A 103 -15.25 18.66 -10.01
C GLU A 103 -14.58 18.15 -8.72
N LEU A 104 -13.26 18.29 -8.68
CA LEU A 104 -12.48 17.94 -7.50
C LEU A 104 -12.49 19.11 -6.53
N THR A 105 -13.18 18.97 -5.40
CA THR A 105 -13.14 19.95 -4.31
C THR A 105 -11.92 19.74 -3.42
N GLU A 106 -11.57 20.75 -2.62
CA GLU A 106 -10.44 20.69 -1.69
C GLU A 106 -10.54 19.53 -0.68
N ASP A 107 -11.73 19.28 -0.12
CA ASP A 107 -11.95 18.18 0.83
C ASP A 107 -11.75 16.81 0.17
N LYS A 108 -12.34 16.63 -1.02
CA LYS A 108 -12.17 15.42 -1.84
C LYS A 108 -10.68 15.20 -2.17
N TYR A 109 -9.97 16.26 -2.56
CA TYR A 109 -8.54 16.21 -2.84
C TYR A 109 -7.75 15.73 -1.61
N LYS A 110 -7.94 16.37 -0.45
CA LYS A 110 -7.21 16.03 0.78
C LYS A 110 -7.41 14.58 1.18
N ARG A 111 -8.65 14.10 1.19
CA ARG A 111 -8.99 12.71 1.53
C ARG A 111 -8.33 11.73 0.56
N LEU A 112 -8.48 11.99 -0.74
CA LEU A 112 -7.95 11.12 -1.80
C LEU A 112 -6.42 11.06 -1.80
N VAL A 113 -5.75 12.22 -1.78
CA VAL A 113 -4.28 12.28 -1.82
C VAL A 113 -3.67 11.73 -0.54
N THR A 114 -4.28 11.98 0.63
CA THR A 114 -3.82 11.36 1.89
C THR A 114 -3.84 9.84 1.79
N TYR A 115 -4.90 9.26 1.24
CA TYR A 115 -4.97 7.81 1.04
C TYR A 115 -3.97 7.31 0.00
N LEU A 116 -3.99 7.88 -1.21
CA LEU A 116 -3.14 7.42 -2.31
C LEU A 116 -1.65 7.54 -1.97
N THR A 117 -1.23 8.60 -1.29
CA THR A 117 0.18 8.76 -0.90
C THR A 117 0.61 7.80 0.22
N GLN A 118 -0.31 7.10 0.89
CA GLN A 118 0.00 6.01 1.82
C GLN A 118 0.19 4.65 1.13
N VAL A 119 -0.10 4.55 -0.17
CA VAL A 119 0.02 3.28 -0.92
C VAL A 119 1.47 2.90 -1.23
N PRO A 120 2.36 3.81 -1.70
CA PRO A 120 3.78 3.51 -1.90
C PRO A 120 4.51 3.20 -0.58
N SER A 121 5.66 2.51 -0.67
CA SER A 121 6.50 2.24 0.50
C SER A 121 7.09 3.52 1.10
N GLU A 122 7.53 3.48 2.36
CA GLU A 122 8.12 4.65 3.01
C GLU A 122 9.31 5.23 2.22
N SER A 123 10.21 4.35 1.73
CA SER A 123 11.33 4.76 0.90
C SER A 123 10.91 5.51 -0.37
N GLN A 124 9.85 5.05 -1.04
CA GLN A 124 9.28 5.69 -2.22
C GLN A 124 8.59 7.03 -1.89
N ARG A 125 7.96 7.15 -0.72
CA ARG A 125 7.36 8.42 -0.27
C ARG A 125 8.42 9.46 0.00
N GLN A 126 9.52 9.07 0.62
CA GLN A 126 10.66 9.94 0.95
C GLN A 126 11.45 10.35 -0.29
N SER A 127 11.58 9.47 -1.30
CA SER A 127 12.18 9.85 -2.59
C SER A 127 11.35 10.91 -3.31
N GLY A 128 10.05 10.98 -3.03
CA GLY A 128 9.14 11.97 -3.57
C GLY A 128 8.33 11.46 -4.76
N PHE A 129 7.41 12.29 -5.24
CA PHE A 129 6.41 11.90 -6.24
C PHE A 129 6.64 12.59 -7.59
N ILE A 130 6.34 11.87 -8.66
CA ILE A 130 6.11 12.45 -9.98
C ILE A 130 4.60 12.55 -10.17
N ILE A 131 4.12 13.72 -10.57
CA ILE A 131 2.69 13.96 -10.76
C ILE A 131 2.42 14.18 -12.25
N ILE A 132 1.46 13.46 -12.80
CA ILE A 132 0.95 13.69 -14.16
C ILE A 132 -0.44 14.28 -14.04
N ILE A 133 -0.65 15.45 -14.63
CA ILE A 133 -1.96 16.08 -14.77
C ILE A 133 -2.35 15.97 -16.24
N ASP A 134 -3.25 15.03 -16.55
CA ASP A 134 -3.86 14.88 -17.86
C ASP A 134 -5.20 15.60 -17.89
N ARG A 135 -5.27 16.71 -18.63
CA ARG A 135 -6.49 17.53 -18.73
C ARG A 135 -6.75 17.95 -20.17
N ARG A 136 -6.40 17.12 -21.15
CA ARG A 136 -6.50 17.42 -22.59
C ARG A 136 -7.90 17.88 -23.02
N SER A 137 -8.97 17.33 -22.41
CA SER A 137 -10.37 17.68 -22.70
C SER A 137 -11.02 18.64 -21.69
N ASP A 138 -10.28 19.13 -20.69
CA ASP A 138 -10.83 19.94 -19.59
C ASP A 138 -10.58 21.45 -19.75
N ARG A 139 -11.10 22.23 -18.79
CA ARG A 139 -10.90 23.66 -18.63
C ARG A 139 -9.62 23.93 -17.84
N TRP A 140 -8.93 25.01 -18.20
CA TRP A 140 -7.76 25.49 -17.46
C TRP A 140 -8.07 25.79 -15.98
N LEU A 141 -9.31 26.21 -15.66
CA LEU A 141 -9.72 26.44 -14.27
C LEU A 141 -9.55 25.18 -13.40
N THR A 142 -9.91 24.01 -13.93
CA THR A 142 -9.75 22.72 -13.23
C THR A 142 -8.26 22.42 -12.99
N VAL A 143 -7.42 22.63 -14.00
CA VAL A 143 -5.95 22.48 -13.87
C VAL A 143 -5.41 23.40 -12.79
N ASN A 144 -5.82 24.67 -12.80
CA ASN A 144 -5.37 25.67 -11.83
C ASN A 144 -5.78 25.28 -10.41
N SER A 145 -7.00 24.78 -10.19
CA SER A 145 -7.44 24.28 -8.89
C SER A 145 -6.58 23.12 -8.39
N ILE A 146 -6.27 22.15 -9.26
CA ILE A 146 -5.40 21.01 -8.91
C ILE A 146 -3.99 21.50 -8.53
N LEU A 147 -3.40 22.40 -9.31
CA LEU A 147 -2.09 22.97 -9.00
C LEU A 147 -2.07 23.70 -7.65
N MET A 148 -3.12 24.48 -7.33
CA MET A 148 -3.26 25.14 -6.02
C MET A 148 -3.39 24.14 -4.87
N TYR A 149 -4.14 23.05 -5.06
CA TYR A 149 -4.26 22.00 -4.04
C TYR A 149 -2.95 21.24 -3.84
N ILE A 150 -2.20 20.99 -4.91
CA ILE A 150 -0.87 20.38 -4.84
C ILE A 150 0.09 21.28 -4.06
N GLU A 151 0.17 22.56 -4.42
CA GLU A 151 1.02 23.53 -3.73
C GLU A 151 0.67 23.68 -2.24
N SER A 152 -0.62 23.61 -1.89
CA SER A 152 -1.08 23.89 -0.54
C SER A 152 -1.11 22.65 0.38
N TYR A 153 -1.33 21.46 -0.16
CA TYR A 153 -1.73 20.29 0.65
C TYR A 153 -1.03 18.97 0.29
N PHE A 154 -0.15 18.92 -0.72
CA PHE A 154 0.51 17.67 -1.05
C PHE A 154 1.50 17.26 0.06
N PRO A 155 1.39 16.04 0.64
CA PRO A 155 2.06 15.72 1.91
C PRO A 155 3.53 15.29 1.79
N PHE A 156 4.06 15.08 0.58
CA PHE A 156 5.40 14.54 0.33
C PHE A 156 6.19 15.41 -0.67
N PRO A 157 7.52 15.24 -0.77
CA PRO A 157 8.30 15.92 -1.78
C PRO A 157 7.79 15.64 -3.19
N ILE A 158 7.77 16.66 -4.05
CA ILE A 158 7.42 16.51 -5.46
C ILE A 158 8.68 16.68 -6.28
N LYS A 159 8.98 15.71 -7.14
CA LYS A 159 10.15 15.74 -8.03
C LYS A 159 9.87 16.50 -9.30
N CYS A 160 8.71 16.27 -9.90
CA CYS A 160 8.28 16.96 -11.11
C CYS A 160 6.77 16.83 -11.30
N ILE A 161 6.16 17.84 -11.91
CA ILE A 161 4.80 17.78 -12.42
C ILE A 161 4.85 17.84 -13.95
N TYR A 162 4.24 16.87 -14.62
CA TYR A 162 4.00 16.87 -16.05
C TYR A 162 2.55 17.22 -16.34
N LEU A 163 2.31 18.32 -17.05
CA LEU A 163 0.97 18.78 -17.43
C LEU A 163 0.74 18.54 -18.92
N LEU A 164 -0.16 17.62 -19.26
CA LEU A 164 -0.71 17.50 -20.62
C LEU A 164 -1.78 18.57 -20.81
N ARG A 165 -1.49 19.52 -21.71
CA ARG A 165 -2.27 20.76 -21.83
C ARG A 165 -3.71 20.50 -22.30
N PRO A 166 -4.72 21.18 -21.72
CA PRO A 166 -6.07 21.24 -22.28
C PRO A 166 -6.08 21.85 -23.68
N SER A 167 -6.96 21.38 -24.55
CA SER A 167 -7.14 21.91 -25.93
C SER A 167 -7.54 23.39 -25.98
N SER A 168 -8.19 23.91 -24.93
CA SER A 168 -8.57 25.33 -24.79
C SER A 168 -7.42 26.23 -24.30
N TRP A 169 -6.17 25.85 -24.57
CA TRP A 169 -4.98 26.57 -24.12
C TRP A 169 -4.79 27.90 -24.88
N VAL A 170 -4.89 29.02 -24.15
CA VAL A 170 -4.71 30.37 -24.71
C VAL A 170 -3.55 31.12 -24.04
N GLN A 171 -3.07 32.21 -24.62
CA GLN A 171 -1.92 32.97 -24.10
C GLN A 171 -2.07 33.43 -22.63
N ARG A 172 -3.30 33.75 -22.19
CA ARG A 172 -3.58 34.13 -20.79
C ARG A 172 -3.25 33.01 -19.80
N THR A 173 -3.49 31.76 -20.19
CA THR A 173 -3.17 30.57 -19.41
C THR A 173 -1.66 30.36 -19.28
N LEU A 174 -0.88 30.62 -20.34
CA LEU A 174 0.59 30.60 -20.26
C LEU A 174 1.12 31.57 -19.22
N SER A 175 0.62 32.80 -19.18
CA SER A 175 1.04 33.78 -18.18
C SER A 175 0.73 33.33 -16.74
N GLN A 176 -0.42 32.67 -16.53
CA GLN A 176 -0.79 32.12 -15.23
C GLN A 176 0.11 30.95 -14.82
N LEU A 177 0.44 30.06 -15.76
CA LEU A 177 1.40 28.99 -15.53
C LEU A 177 2.79 29.55 -15.18
N ILE A 178 3.29 30.52 -15.95
CA ILE A 178 4.58 31.18 -15.69
C ILE A 178 4.57 31.84 -14.31
N MET A 179 3.46 32.50 -13.94
CA MET A 179 3.29 33.07 -12.61
C MET A 179 3.28 32.00 -11.52
N PHE A 180 2.62 30.86 -11.75
CA PHE A 180 2.63 29.72 -10.83
C PHE A 180 4.05 29.17 -10.66
N THR A 181 4.78 28.92 -11.75
CA THR A 181 6.17 28.43 -11.68
C THR A 181 7.13 29.45 -11.09
N ALA A 182 6.89 30.75 -11.28
CA ALA A 182 7.69 31.81 -10.67
C ALA A 182 7.44 31.94 -9.16
N LYS A 183 6.23 31.57 -8.70
CA LYS A 183 5.87 31.55 -7.27
C LYS A 183 6.33 30.27 -6.59
N SER A 184 6.14 29.12 -7.25
CA SER A 184 6.48 27.80 -6.74
C SER A 184 7.91 27.45 -7.13
N SER A 185 8.87 27.75 -6.24
CA SER A 185 10.27 27.35 -6.39
C SER A 185 10.55 25.92 -5.92
N ALA A 186 9.52 25.21 -5.43
CA ALA A 186 9.69 23.93 -4.77
C ALA A 186 9.91 22.75 -5.74
N TYR A 187 9.35 22.82 -6.96
CA TYR A 187 9.44 21.72 -7.93
C TYR A 187 9.26 22.17 -9.39
N PRO A 188 9.88 21.50 -10.36
CA PRO A 188 9.67 21.75 -11.79
C PRO A 188 8.26 21.39 -12.25
N LEU A 189 7.65 22.25 -13.08
CA LEU A 189 6.41 22.01 -13.80
C LEU A 189 6.69 22.04 -15.31
N ILE A 190 6.61 20.88 -15.96
CA ILE A 190 6.87 20.69 -17.38
C ILE A 190 5.53 20.50 -18.08
N THR A 191 5.28 21.29 -19.11
CA THR A 191 4.06 21.16 -19.90
C THR A 191 4.31 20.41 -21.19
N CYS A 192 3.60 19.31 -21.38
CA CYS A 192 3.66 18.49 -22.59
C CYS A 192 2.50 18.85 -23.54
N GLN A 193 2.81 19.00 -24.82
CA GLN A 193 1.86 19.24 -25.91
C GLN A 193 1.28 17.94 -26.47
N SER A 194 1.95 16.82 -26.24
CA SER A 194 1.54 15.51 -26.73
C SER A 194 2.00 14.41 -25.79
N LEU A 195 1.45 13.20 -25.96
CA LEU A 195 1.94 12.01 -25.28
C LEU A 195 3.37 11.66 -25.70
N ALA A 196 3.77 11.95 -26.95
CA ALA A 196 5.13 11.71 -27.42
C ALA A 196 6.15 12.54 -26.63
N GLU A 197 5.85 13.80 -26.35
CA GLU A 197 6.69 14.66 -25.50
C GLU A 197 6.74 14.15 -24.06
N LEU A 198 5.62 13.67 -23.50
CA LEU A 198 5.62 13.03 -22.19
C LEU A 198 6.54 11.79 -22.16
N HIS A 199 6.58 11.02 -23.25
CA HIS A 199 7.40 9.81 -23.37
C HIS A 199 8.91 10.08 -23.49
N GLU A 200 9.31 11.32 -23.78
CA GLU A 200 10.72 11.74 -23.70
C GLU A 200 11.21 11.81 -22.23
N TYR A 201 10.28 12.02 -21.29
CA TYR A 201 10.59 12.14 -19.87
C TYR A 201 10.28 10.88 -19.07
N ILE A 202 9.18 10.19 -19.39
CA ILE A 202 8.74 8.99 -18.66
C ILE A 202 8.62 7.82 -19.63
N CYS A 203 9.27 6.70 -19.28
CA CYS A 203 9.20 5.50 -20.09
C CYS A 203 7.74 5.01 -20.25
N PRO A 204 7.27 4.70 -21.48
CA PRO A 204 5.89 4.25 -21.71
C PRO A 204 5.52 2.97 -20.94
N ASN A 205 6.49 2.14 -20.57
CA ASN A 205 6.26 0.94 -19.75
C ASN A 205 5.90 1.26 -18.28
N GLN A 206 5.98 2.52 -17.86
CA GLN A 206 5.59 3.03 -16.54
C GLN A 206 4.25 3.75 -16.57
N LEU A 207 3.60 3.86 -17.73
CA LEU A 207 2.38 4.62 -17.93
C LEU A 207 1.19 3.71 -18.25
N SER A 208 -0.02 4.16 -17.90
CA SER A 208 -1.27 3.51 -18.30
C SER A 208 -1.53 3.66 -19.80
N LYS A 209 -2.40 2.80 -20.35
CA LYS A 209 -2.85 2.89 -21.75
C LYS A 209 -3.45 4.26 -22.11
N ASP A 210 -4.15 4.92 -21.19
CA ASP A 210 -4.74 6.26 -21.38
C ASP A 210 -3.68 7.35 -21.68
N LEU A 211 -2.44 7.12 -21.20
CA LEU A 211 -1.26 7.96 -21.41
C LEU A 211 -0.33 7.40 -22.50
N GLY A 212 -0.81 6.46 -23.32
CA GLY A 212 -0.02 5.82 -24.38
C GLY A 212 1.04 4.84 -23.87
N GLY A 213 0.90 4.36 -22.63
CA GLY A 213 1.80 3.38 -22.03
C GLY A 213 1.33 1.94 -22.18
N SER A 214 2.07 1.03 -21.54
CA SER A 214 1.81 -0.41 -21.61
C SER A 214 1.19 -1.02 -20.35
N ILE A 215 1.01 -0.25 -19.26
CA ILE A 215 0.39 -0.77 -18.04
C ILE A 215 -1.11 -0.97 -18.27
N ASP A 216 -1.55 -2.22 -18.12
CA ASP A 216 -2.97 -2.57 -18.14
C ASP A 216 -3.58 -2.32 -16.77
N PHE A 217 -4.10 -1.10 -16.58
CA PHE A 217 -4.64 -0.64 -15.31
C PHE A 217 -6.18 -0.59 -15.36
N HIS A 218 -6.81 -1.34 -14.46
CA HIS A 218 -8.24 -1.28 -14.20
C HIS A 218 -8.46 -0.81 -12.77
N LEU A 219 -9.13 0.33 -12.63
CA LEU A 219 -9.34 0.96 -11.33
C LEU A 219 -10.17 0.08 -10.39
N SER A 220 -11.22 -0.57 -10.90
CA SER A 220 -12.07 -1.45 -10.10
C SER A 220 -11.28 -2.63 -9.51
N ASP A 221 -10.48 -3.30 -10.33
CA ASP A 221 -9.62 -4.41 -9.90
C ASP A 221 -8.60 -3.93 -8.86
N TRP A 222 -8.01 -2.76 -9.08
CA TRP A 222 -7.06 -2.16 -8.13
C TRP A 222 -7.72 -1.84 -6.77
N ILE A 223 -8.94 -1.30 -6.77
CA ILE A 223 -9.70 -1.03 -5.53
C ILE A 223 -10.02 -2.34 -4.80
N GLU A 224 -10.48 -3.37 -5.52
CA GLU A 224 -10.79 -4.69 -4.94
C GLU A 224 -9.53 -5.36 -4.33
N GLN A 225 -8.41 -5.29 -5.04
CA GLN A 225 -7.13 -5.77 -4.55
C GLN A 225 -6.70 -5.00 -3.30
N ARG A 226 -6.86 -3.68 -3.28
CA ARG A 226 -6.54 -2.89 -2.10
C ARG A 226 -7.43 -3.21 -0.91
N ALA A 227 -8.73 -3.43 -1.12
CA ALA A 227 -9.64 -3.85 -0.06
C ALA A 227 -9.19 -5.18 0.56
N THR A 228 -8.75 -6.12 -0.29
CA THR A 228 -8.26 -7.43 0.15
C THR A 228 -6.98 -7.30 0.99
N ILE A 229 -6.02 -6.48 0.54
CA ILE A 229 -4.77 -6.24 1.28
C ILE A 229 -5.03 -5.55 2.63
N GLU A 230 -5.90 -4.54 2.66
CA GLU A 230 -6.23 -3.86 3.93
C GLU A 230 -6.90 -4.79 4.91
N LYS A 231 -7.82 -5.64 4.44
CA LYS A 231 -8.46 -6.67 5.27
C LYS A 231 -7.44 -7.66 5.81
N LEU A 232 -6.51 -8.14 4.97
CA LEU A 232 -5.43 -9.04 5.40
C LEU A 232 -4.56 -8.37 6.48
N THR A 233 -4.17 -7.11 6.24
CA THR A 233 -3.35 -6.32 7.17
C THR A 233 -4.06 -6.16 8.52
N GLN A 234 -5.37 -5.90 8.49
CA GLN A 234 -6.18 -5.80 9.71
C GLN A 234 -6.23 -7.14 10.47
N SER A 235 -6.42 -8.27 9.77
CA SER A 235 -6.38 -9.60 10.39
C SER A 235 -5.00 -9.95 10.97
N ILE A 236 -3.91 -9.56 10.31
CA ILE A 236 -2.55 -9.74 10.82
C ILE A 236 -2.33 -8.94 12.10
N ARG A 237 -2.83 -7.70 12.18
CA ARG A 237 -2.76 -6.88 13.41
C ARG A 237 -3.53 -7.52 14.56
N GLU A 238 -4.76 -8.00 14.31
CA GLU A 238 -5.56 -8.69 15.32
C GLU A 238 -4.86 -9.96 15.84
N PHE A 239 -4.24 -10.72 14.93
CA PHE A 239 -3.45 -11.89 15.29
C PHE A 239 -2.20 -11.52 16.09
N HIS A 240 -1.47 -10.48 15.68
CA HIS A 240 -0.32 -9.94 16.38
C HIS A 240 -0.69 -9.47 17.80
N ASP A 241 -1.82 -8.76 17.96
CA ASP A 241 -2.28 -8.29 19.27
C ASP A 241 -2.67 -9.45 20.19
N THR A 242 -3.26 -10.50 19.61
CA THR A 242 -3.56 -11.75 20.33
C THR A 242 -2.27 -12.42 20.81
N ILE A 243 -1.28 -12.57 19.92
CA ILE A 243 0.05 -13.09 20.28
C ILE A 243 0.72 -12.23 21.34
N SER A 244 0.71 -10.90 21.17
CA SER A 244 1.31 -9.96 22.11
C SER A 244 0.67 -10.06 23.49
N THR A 245 -0.64 -10.25 23.54
CA THR A 245 -1.37 -10.47 24.80
C THR A 245 -1.00 -11.81 25.42
N PHE A 246 -0.86 -12.86 24.61
CA PHE A 246 -0.42 -14.18 25.07
C PHE A 246 1.02 -14.14 25.61
N ILE A 247 1.95 -13.50 24.90
CA ILE A 247 3.34 -13.31 25.34
C ILE A 247 3.37 -12.55 26.66
N LYS A 248 2.65 -11.42 26.77
CA LYS A 248 2.55 -10.67 28.04
C LYS A 248 1.98 -11.52 29.18
N HIS A 249 1.04 -12.40 28.89
CA HIS A 249 0.50 -13.34 29.87
C HIS A 249 1.53 -14.40 30.26
N CYS A 250 2.26 -14.98 29.31
CA CYS A 250 3.35 -15.92 29.57
C CYS A 250 4.51 -15.29 30.36
N ASP A 251 4.86 -14.03 30.08
CA ASP A 251 5.88 -13.28 30.82
C ASP A 251 5.43 -13.00 32.26
N GLN A 252 4.15 -12.73 32.48
CA GLN A 252 3.56 -12.67 33.84
C GLN A 252 3.56 -14.05 34.52
N ILE A 253 3.56 -15.13 33.74
CA ILE A 253 3.79 -16.52 34.18
C ILE A 253 5.29 -16.86 34.12
N THR A 254 6.19 -15.91 34.41
CA THR A 254 7.50 -16.33 34.94
C THR A 254 7.24 -17.28 36.10
N PHE A 255 7.57 -18.55 35.87
CA PHE A 255 7.55 -19.60 36.87
C PHE A 255 8.20 -19.05 38.16
N PRO A 256 7.66 -19.37 39.35
CA PRO A 256 8.31 -18.98 40.58
C PRO A 256 9.72 -19.58 40.59
N ASN A 257 10.73 -18.80 40.22
CA ASN A 257 12.15 -19.17 40.26
C ASN A 257 12.70 -19.11 41.70
N SER A 258 11.87 -19.51 42.65
CA SER A 258 12.32 -19.88 43.98
C SER A 258 11.82 -21.29 44.25
N VAL A 259 12.78 -22.18 44.53
CA VAL A 259 12.53 -23.52 45.05
C VAL A 259 11.51 -23.47 46.20
N ASP A 260 11.49 -22.40 47.00
CA ASP A 260 10.52 -22.21 48.09
C ASP A 260 9.08 -21.98 47.61
N LEU A 261 8.86 -21.30 46.49
CA LEU A 261 7.52 -21.05 45.96
C LEU A 261 6.98 -22.29 45.25
N THR A 262 7.80 -22.99 44.47
CA THR A 262 7.45 -24.31 43.91
C THR A 262 7.19 -25.31 45.03
N GLN A 263 7.99 -25.30 46.09
CA GLN A 263 7.78 -26.12 47.29
C GLN A 263 6.48 -25.73 48.02
N LYS A 264 6.16 -24.44 48.14
CA LYS A 264 4.88 -23.99 48.72
C LYS A 264 3.68 -24.48 47.91
N ILE A 265 3.73 -24.35 46.58
CA ILE A 265 2.66 -24.83 45.70
C ILE A 265 2.52 -26.36 45.80
N LEU A 266 3.64 -27.11 45.80
CA LEU A 266 3.65 -28.56 45.98
C LEU A 266 3.08 -28.99 47.35
N ILE A 267 3.47 -28.32 48.43
CA ILE A 267 2.95 -28.59 49.78
C ILE A 267 1.46 -28.29 49.83
N GLN A 268 1.00 -27.19 49.23
CA GLN A 268 -0.41 -26.85 49.18
C GLN A 268 -1.22 -27.93 48.43
N HIS A 269 -0.75 -28.38 47.27
CA HIS A 269 -1.39 -29.47 46.53
C HIS A 269 -1.37 -30.81 47.27
N LEU A 270 -0.28 -31.16 47.97
CA LEU A 270 -0.20 -32.36 48.81
C LEU A 270 -1.18 -32.29 49.99
N THR A 271 -1.34 -31.12 50.59
CA THR A 271 -2.26 -30.91 51.71
C THR A 271 -3.71 -31.08 51.25
N GLN A 272 -4.09 -30.46 50.12
CA GLN A 272 -5.42 -30.63 49.53
C GLN A 272 -5.71 -32.08 49.14
N LYS A 273 -4.73 -32.77 48.57
CA LYS A 273 -4.87 -34.19 48.24
C LYS A 273 -5.13 -35.04 49.50
N ASN A 274 -4.35 -34.85 50.56
CA ASN A 274 -4.53 -35.60 51.80
C ASN A 274 -5.87 -35.29 52.48
N GLU A 275 -6.33 -34.04 52.40
CA GLU A 275 -7.64 -33.63 52.92
C GLU A 275 -8.78 -34.31 52.16
N LEU A 276 -8.68 -34.39 50.83
CA LEU A 276 -9.63 -35.14 49.99
C LEU A 276 -9.58 -36.65 50.28
N GLU A 277 -8.40 -37.23 50.49
CA GLU A 277 -8.26 -38.64 50.87
C GLU A 277 -8.88 -38.93 52.25
N HIS A 278 -8.73 -38.01 53.22
CA HIS A 278 -9.38 -38.12 54.52
C HIS A 278 -10.90 -37.94 54.45
N GLU A 279 -11.40 -37.01 53.64
CA GLU A 279 -12.84 -36.87 53.37
C GLU A 279 -13.40 -38.13 52.71
N LEU A 280 -12.69 -38.72 51.74
CA LEU A 280 -13.06 -40.00 51.12
C LEU A 280 -13.09 -41.15 52.13
N GLN A 281 -12.16 -41.21 53.07
CA GLN A 281 -12.14 -42.21 54.14
C GLN A 281 -13.26 -42.02 55.18
N ARG A 282 -13.77 -40.79 55.35
CA ARG A 282 -14.91 -40.49 56.24
C ARG A 282 -16.26 -40.87 55.63
N ILE A 283 -16.31 -41.06 54.31
CA ILE A 283 -17.52 -41.41 53.55
C ILE A 283 -17.68 -42.95 53.41
N GLN A 284 -16.69 -43.74 53.84
CA GLN A 284 -16.76 -45.21 53.96
C GLN A 284 -17.10 -45.65 55.39
#